data_AF-R5M1H5-F1
#
_entry.id   AF-R5M1H5-F1
#
_cell.length_a   1.000
_cell.length_b   1.000
_cell.length_c   1.000
_cell.angle_alpha   90.00
_cell.angle_beta   90.00
_cell.angle_gamma   90.00
#
_symmetry.space_group_name_H-M   'P 1'
#
loop_
_entity.id
_entity.type
_entity.pdbx_description
1 polymer ?
#
loop_
_entity_poly.entity_id
_entity_poly.type
_entity_poly.pdbx_seq_one_letter_code
_entity_poly.pdbx_strand_id
1 'polypeptide(L)'
;MKKIKLFLAIIMCLFAMPLAVLADEGSDDNVEVTSGETEVQEEDNRVKIYFFRGEGCPHCADAEEFFNSIEEEYGQYYKILDYETWYNSDNAALLQKVGEARNEEISGVPYILIGDKSWSGYDDSFADEIKDTIKSEYEKAVADRYDIANYVDFTNAAGSVTEAAKKSNDAMVLIIILLAVAGITYGVVAARKKTV
;
A
#
# COMPACT_ATOMS: atom_id res chain seq x y z
N MET A 1 -1.19 49.81 12.41
CA MET A 1 -0.69 48.96 13.53
C MET A 1 -1.76 48.50 14.53
N LYS A 2 -3.01 49.01 14.52
CA LYS A 2 -4.08 48.49 15.41
C LYS A 2 -4.70 47.17 14.92
N LYS A 3 -4.85 47.00 13.61
CA LYS A 3 -5.44 45.78 13.01
C LYS A 3 -4.55 44.54 13.11
N ILE A 4 -3.23 44.71 13.12
CA ILE A 4 -2.24 43.63 13.32
C ILE A 4 -2.20 43.19 14.80
N LYS A 5 -2.33 44.12 15.74
CA LYS A 5 -2.47 43.79 17.17
C LYS A 5 -3.79 43.07 17.47
N LEU A 6 -4.86 43.42 16.75
CA LEU A 6 -6.15 42.73 16.85
C LEU A 6 -6.07 41.29 16.29
N PHE A 7 -5.33 41.08 15.20
CA PHE A 7 -5.14 39.76 14.60
C PHE A 7 -4.28 38.83 15.46
N LEU A 8 -3.21 39.35 16.09
CA LEU A 8 -2.36 38.58 16.99
C LEU A 8 -3.07 38.19 18.30
N ALA A 9 -3.97 39.04 18.81
CA ALA A 9 -4.76 38.71 19.99
C ALA A 9 -5.79 37.59 19.73
N ILE A 10 -6.36 37.52 18.53
CA ILE A 10 -7.33 36.48 18.16
C ILE A 10 -6.65 35.10 18.00
N ILE A 11 -5.45 35.07 17.42
CA ILE A 11 -4.66 33.83 17.26
C ILE A 11 -4.17 33.30 18.61
N MET A 12 -3.83 34.18 19.56
CA MET A 12 -3.42 33.78 20.91
C MET A 12 -4.59 33.22 21.74
N CYS A 13 -5.83 33.67 21.51
CA CYS A 13 -7.02 33.11 22.15
C CYS A 13 -7.42 31.73 21.58
N LEU A 14 -7.12 31.44 20.31
CA LEU A 14 -7.43 30.16 19.66
C LEU A 14 -6.56 29.00 20.17
N PHE A 15 -5.38 29.29 20.74
CA PHE A 15 -4.47 28.29 21.34
C PHE A 15 -4.63 28.13 22.86
N ALA A 16 -5.41 29.01 23.51
CA ALA A 16 -5.63 28.99 24.96
C ALA A 16 -6.89 28.24 25.38
N MET A 17 -7.66 27.69 24.43
CA MET A 17 -8.69 26.71 24.76
C MET A 17 -8.02 25.34 24.88
N PRO A 18 -7.95 24.74 26.09
CA PRO A 18 -7.76 23.32 26.15
C PRO A 18 -8.96 22.71 25.40
N LEU A 19 -8.69 21.83 24.46
CA LEU A 19 -9.67 20.87 23.97
C LEU A 19 -10.22 20.16 25.21
N ALA A 20 -11.32 20.66 25.76
CA ALA A 20 -12.18 19.90 26.64
C ALA A 20 -12.84 18.85 25.74
N VAL A 21 -12.09 17.78 25.51
CA VAL A 21 -12.62 16.50 25.05
C VAL A 21 -13.69 16.12 26.06
N LEU A 22 -14.91 15.98 25.56
CA LEU A 22 -16.04 15.43 26.31
C LEU A 22 -15.66 14.00 26.70
N ALA A 23 -15.37 13.79 27.97
CA ALA A 23 -15.45 12.49 28.60
C ALA A 23 -16.93 12.13 28.67
N ASP A 24 -17.32 11.04 28.01
CA ASP A 24 -18.56 10.32 28.30
C ASP A 24 -18.19 9.25 29.33
N GLU A 25 -18.69 9.42 30.55
CA GLU A 25 -18.47 8.52 31.67
C GLU A 25 -19.75 7.74 31.95
N GLY A 26 -19.67 6.46 31.60
CA GLY A 26 -20.60 5.43 32.01
C GLY A 26 -19.85 4.10 32.13
N SER A 27 -19.35 3.83 33.34
CA SER A 27 -19.40 2.55 34.10
C SER A 27 -19.54 1.25 33.29
N ASP A 28 -18.77 0.18 33.46
CA ASP A 28 -17.98 -0.30 34.59
C ASP A 28 -17.01 -1.39 34.07
N ASP A 29 -16.05 -1.74 34.93
CA ASP A 29 -15.23 -2.96 34.95
C ASP A 29 -13.83 -2.94 34.30
N ASN A 30 -12.87 -2.56 35.16
CA ASN A 30 -11.54 -3.16 35.37
C ASN A 30 -10.72 -3.59 34.15
N VAL A 31 -9.55 -2.96 33.95
CA VAL A 31 -8.26 -3.67 33.76
C VAL A 31 -7.11 -2.69 33.93
N GLU A 32 -6.15 -3.10 34.76
CA GLU A 32 -4.84 -2.50 34.97
C GLU A 32 -4.08 -2.42 33.64
N VAL A 33 -3.99 -1.20 33.09
CA VAL A 33 -3.16 -0.88 31.94
C VAL A 33 -1.70 -0.87 32.39
N THR A 34 -1.06 -2.04 32.37
CA THR A 34 0.38 -2.10 32.17
C THR A 34 0.63 -1.80 30.71
N SER A 35 1.29 -0.66 30.48
CA SER A 35 1.77 -0.16 29.20
C SER A 35 2.47 -1.26 28.41
N GLY A 36 1.86 -1.61 27.29
CA GLY A 36 2.38 -2.56 26.33
C GLY A 36 1.49 -2.52 25.11
N GLU A 37 1.42 -1.36 24.44
CA GLU A 37 0.93 -1.28 23.06
C GLU A 37 1.90 -2.08 22.19
N THR A 38 1.69 -3.39 22.19
CA THR A 38 2.14 -4.25 21.12
C THR A 38 1.15 -3.98 20.02
N GLU A 39 1.54 -3.18 19.03
CA GLU A 39 0.82 -3.17 17.76
C GLU A 39 0.84 -4.61 17.23
N VAL A 40 -0.25 -5.34 17.45
CA VAL A 40 -0.50 -6.60 16.77
C VAL A 40 -0.72 -6.18 15.32
N GLN A 41 0.32 -6.33 14.49
CA GLN A 41 0.12 -6.30 13.05
C GLN A 41 -0.85 -7.43 12.74
N GLU A 42 -2.12 -7.10 12.50
CA GLU A 42 -3.05 -8.08 11.98
C GLU A 42 -2.53 -8.52 10.62
N GLU A 43 -2.06 -9.76 10.55
CA GLU A 43 -1.62 -10.33 9.30
C GLU A 43 -2.82 -10.42 8.35
N ASP A 44 -2.68 -9.77 7.19
CA ASP A 44 -3.69 -9.77 6.15
C ASP A 44 -3.84 -11.19 5.58
N ASN A 45 -4.79 -11.92 6.15
CA ASN A 45 -5.11 -13.31 5.82
C ASN A 45 -5.89 -13.47 4.50
N ARG A 46 -6.05 -12.41 3.71
CA ARG A 46 -6.72 -12.50 2.40
C ARG A 46 -5.89 -13.28 1.39
N VAL A 47 -6.57 -14.03 0.54
CA VAL A 47 -5.99 -14.76 -0.60
C VAL A 47 -5.38 -13.75 -1.58
N LYS A 48 -4.13 -13.96 -1.96
CA LYS A 48 -3.47 -13.15 -2.99
C LYS A 48 -3.92 -13.64 -4.36
N ILE A 49 -4.44 -12.73 -5.17
CA ILE A 49 -4.69 -12.93 -6.59
C ILE A 49 -3.56 -12.25 -7.34
N TYR A 50 -2.70 -13.03 -7.99
CA TYR A 50 -1.66 -12.49 -8.85
C TYR A 50 -2.27 -12.23 -10.23
N PHE A 51 -2.48 -10.95 -10.55
CA PHE A 51 -3.14 -10.51 -11.76
C PHE A 51 -2.15 -9.83 -12.69
N PHE A 52 -1.68 -10.56 -13.69
CA PHE A 52 -0.82 -10.01 -14.73
C PHE A 52 -1.68 -9.54 -15.90
N ARG A 53 -1.57 -8.26 -16.24
CA ARG A 53 -2.38 -7.63 -17.28
C ARG A 53 -1.54 -6.84 -18.28
N GLY A 54 -2.19 -6.34 -19.33
CA GLY A 54 -1.63 -5.37 -20.25
C GLY A 54 -2.50 -4.11 -20.27
N GLU A 55 -1.91 -2.92 -20.23
CA GLU A 55 -2.70 -1.69 -20.38
C GLU A 55 -3.29 -1.59 -21.81
N GLY A 56 -4.61 -1.45 -21.90
CA GLY A 56 -5.37 -1.43 -23.17
C GLY A 56 -5.79 -2.81 -23.69
N CYS A 57 -5.55 -3.88 -22.91
CA CYS A 57 -6.00 -5.24 -23.19
C CYS A 57 -7.52 -5.40 -22.91
N PRO A 58 -8.38 -5.73 -23.90
CA PRO A 58 -9.82 -5.87 -23.69
C PRO A 58 -10.19 -6.94 -22.66
N HIS A 59 -9.61 -8.14 -22.78
CA HIS A 59 -9.88 -9.23 -21.83
C HIS A 59 -9.40 -8.94 -20.41
N CYS A 60 -8.39 -8.08 -20.26
CA CYS A 60 -7.92 -7.64 -18.96
C CYS A 60 -8.93 -6.68 -18.32
N ALA A 61 -9.53 -5.78 -19.12
CA ALA A 61 -10.60 -4.91 -18.65
C ALA A 61 -11.85 -5.72 -18.24
N ASP A 62 -12.20 -6.77 -18.98
CA ASP A 62 -13.30 -7.67 -18.62
C ASP A 62 -13.05 -8.34 -17.25
N ALA A 63 -11.82 -8.80 -17.00
CA ALA A 63 -11.43 -9.37 -15.71
C ALA A 63 -11.46 -8.33 -14.56
N GLU A 64 -11.02 -7.10 -14.82
CA GLU A 64 -11.09 -5.99 -13.87
C GLU A 64 -12.55 -5.65 -13.52
N GLU A 65 -13.44 -5.59 -14.50
CA GLU A 65 -14.88 -5.37 -14.29
C GLU A 65 -15.48 -6.49 -13.44
N PHE A 66 -15.13 -7.75 -13.71
CA PHE A 66 -15.54 -8.87 -12.88
C PHE A 66 -15.08 -8.72 -11.43
N PHE A 67 -13.80 -8.45 -11.17
CA PHE A 67 -13.29 -8.29 -9.81
C PHE A 67 -13.94 -7.11 -9.07
N ASN A 68 -14.19 -6.00 -9.76
CA ASN A 68 -14.93 -4.86 -9.20
C ASN A 68 -16.39 -5.25 -8.87
N SER A 69 -17.04 -6.06 -9.72
CA SER A 69 -18.42 -6.47 -9.51
C SER A 69 -18.63 -7.35 -8.28
N ILE A 70 -17.60 -8.08 -7.84
CA ILE A 70 -17.65 -8.97 -6.67
C ILE A 70 -17.03 -8.35 -5.41
N GLU A 71 -16.44 -7.15 -5.49
CA GLU A 71 -15.66 -6.55 -4.39
C GLU A 71 -16.49 -6.38 -3.11
N GLU A 72 -17.76 -5.97 -3.23
CA GLU A 72 -18.65 -5.77 -2.08
C GLU A 72 -18.89 -7.07 -1.29
N GLU A 73 -19.06 -8.19 -1.96
CA GLU A 73 -19.35 -9.48 -1.32
C GLU A 73 -18.07 -10.27 -1.00
N TYR A 74 -17.05 -10.19 -1.87
CA TYR A 74 -15.86 -11.03 -1.82
C TYR A 74 -14.56 -10.30 -1.40
N GLY A 75 -14.51 -8.97 -1.37
CA GLY A 75 -13.28 -8.21 -1.12
C GLY A 75 -12.62 -8.46 0.25
N GLN A 76 -13.37 -9.00 1.21
CA GLN A 76 -12.83 -9.49 2.48
C GLN A 76 -12.03 -10.80 2.40
N TYR A 77 -12.17 -11.56 1.31
CA TYR A 77 -11.50 -12.86 1.12
C TYR A 77 -10.21 -12.76 0.33
N TYR A 78 -10.07 -11.74 -0.52
CA TYR A 78 -8.94 -11.63 -1.43
C TYR A 78 -8.35 -10.22 -1.50
N LYS A 79 -7.13 -10.16 -2.02
CA LYS A 79 -6.50 -8.92 -2.50
C LYS A 79 -5.88 -9.18 -3.85
N ILE A 80 -5.95 -8.19 -4.73
CA ILE A 80 -5.34 -8.24 -6.05
C ILE A 80 -3.94 -7.64 -5.97
N LEU A 81 -2.98 -8.40 -6.48
CA LEU A 81 -1.62 -7.96 -6.76
C LEU A 81 -1.53 -7.77 -8.27
N ASP A 82 -1.59 -6.51 -8.70
CA ASP A 82 -1.67 -6.11 -10.10
C ASP A 82 -0.28 -5.91 -10.71
N TYR A 83 -0.02 -6.56 -11.84
CA TYR A 83 1.24 -6.51 -12.57
C TYR A 83 0.96 -6.19 -14.05
N GLU A 84 1.07 -4.92 -14.43
CA GLU A 84 1.09 -4.52 -15.85
C GLU A 84 2.36 -5.07 -16.51
N THR A 85 2.26 -5.71 -17.67
CA THR A 85 3.39 -6.42 -18.32
C THR A 85 3.77 -5.89 -19.71
N TRP A 86 2.95 -5.05 -20.35
CA TRP A 86 3.27 -4.57 -21.70
C TRP A 86 4.20 -3.36 -21.69
N TYR A 87 4.08 -2.50 -20.68
CA TYR A 87 4.86 -1.29 -20.51
C TYR A 87 5.80 -1.34 -19.29
N ASN A 88 5.71 -2.38 -18.48
CA ASN A 88 6.69 -2.68 -17.42
C ASN A 88 7.44 -3.99 -17.72
N SER A 89 8.70 -3.84 -18.14
CA SER A 89 9.57 -4.97 -18.49
C SER A 89 9.92 -5.87 -17.30
N ASP A 90 9.97 -5.33 -16.08
CA ASP A 90 10.29 -6.10 -14.89
C ASP A 90 9.13 -7.04 -14.53
N ASN A 91 7.90 -6.56 -14.67
CA ASN A 91 6.70 -7.37 -14.53
C ASN A 91 6.54 -8.39 -15.68
N ALA A 92 6.94 -8.04 -16.91
CA ALA A 92 6.97 -8.99 -18.02
C ALA A 92 7.95 -10.15 -17.73
N ALA A 93 9.14 -9.83 -17.22
CA ALA A 93 10.12 -10.83 -16.81
C ALA A 93 9.63 -11.64 -15.59
N LEU A 94 8.89 -11.02 -14.68
CA LEU A 94 8.24 -11.70 -13.57
C LEU A 94 7.21 -12.72 -14.05
N LEU A 95 6.36 -12.37 -15.03
CA LEU A 95 5.40 -13.29 -15.63
C LEU A 95 6.08 -14.53 -16.25
N GLN A 96 7.22 -14.34 -16.93
CA GLN A 96 8.02 -15.46 -17.44
C GLN A 96 8.50 -16.38 -16.32
N LYS A 97 9.05 -15.82 -15.24
CA LYS A 97 9.52 -16.61 -14.08
C LYS A 97 8.38 -17.38 -13.40
N VAL A 98 7.18 -16.80 -13.35
CA VAL A 98 5.98 -17.49 -12.85
C VAL A 98 5.65 -18.70 -13.73
N GLY A 99 5.62 -18.51 -15.06
CA GLY A 99 5.42 -19.61 -16.00
C GLY A 99 6.48 -20.71 -15.87
N GLU A 100 7.76 -20.35 -15.75
CA GLU A 100 8.86 -21.29 -15.54
C GLU A 100 8.71 -22.08 -14.23
N ALA A 101 8.43 -21.39 -13.11
CA ALA A 101 8.28 -22.02 -11.80
C ALA A 101 7.09 -23.00 -11.74
N ARG A 102 6.05 -22.74 -12.52
CA ARG A 102 4.85 -23.59 -12.59
C ARG A 102 4.88 -24.58 -13.76
N ASN A 103 5.90 -24.53 -14.61
CA ASN A 103 5.99 -25.31 -15.84
C ASN A 103 4.74 -25.10 -16.74
N GLU A 104 4.28 -23.85 -16.84
CA GLU A 104 3.15 -23.40 -17.64
C GLU A 104 3.62 -22.53 -18.81
N GLU A 105 3.11 -22.77 -20.01
CA GLU A 105 3.34 -21.90 -21.17
C GLU A 105 2.32 -20.75 -21.18
N ILE A 106 2.72 -19.61 -20.61
CA ILE A 106 1.88 -18.41 -20.56
C ILE A 106 2.01 -17.63 -21.87
N SER A 107 0.96 -17.62 -22.68
CA SER A 107 0.97 -17.05 -24.04
C SER A 107 0.37 -15.64 -24.14
N GLY A 108 -0.27 -15.13 -23.08
CA GLY A 108 -0.93 -13.84 -23.11
C GLY A 108 -1.46 -13.39 -21.75
N VAL A 109 -2.14 -12.25 -21.77
CA VAL A 109 -2.78 -11.62 -20.62
C VAL A 109 -4.29 -11.46 -20.87
N PRO A 110 -5.14 -11.40 -19.83
CA PRO A 110 -4.77 -11.50 -18.41
C PRO A 110 -4.28 -12.90 -18.04
N TYR A 111 -3.31 -12.99 -17.13
CA TYR A 111 -2.98 -14.23 -16.44
C TYR A 111 -3.36 -14.05 -14.97
N ILE A 112 -4.31 -14.85 -14.51
CA ILE A 112 -4.88 -14.79 -13.16
C ILE A 112 -4.40 -16.03 -12.41
N LEU A 113 -3.77 -15.86 -11.25
CA LEU A 113 -3.28 -16.96 -10.42
C LEU A 113 -3.79 -16.83 -8.98
N ILE A 114 -4.48 -17.87 -8.50
CA ILE A 114 -5.12 -17.94 -7.18
C ILE A 114 -4.81 -19.31 -6.58
N GLY A 115 -4.03 -19.33 -5.50
CA GLY A 115 -3.52 -20.59 -4.96
C GLY A 115 -2.79 -21.37 -6.07
N ASP A 116 -3.12 -22.65 -6.21
CA ASP A 116 -2.50 -23.51 -7.23
C ASP A 116 -3.22 -23.50 -8.59
N LYS A 117 -4.27 -22.70 -8.77
CA LYS A 117 -5.01 -22.59 -10.03
C LYS A 117 -4.65 -21.31 -10.79
N SER A 118 -4.61 -21.43 -12.11
CA SER A 118 -4.38 -20.30 -13.02
C SER A 118 -5.36 -20.29 -14.19
N TRP A 119 -5.61 -19.09 -14.72
CA TRP A 119 -6.39 -18.86 -15.94
C TRP A 119 -5.58 -17.96 -16.89
N SER A 120 -5.45 -18.39 -18.15
CA SER A 120 -4.87 -17.59 -19.22
C SER A 120 -6.00 -17.04 -20.09
N GLY A 121 -6.16 -15.72 -20.09
CA GLY A 121 -7.35 -15.04 -20.58
C GLY A 121 -8.43 -14.90 -19.50
N TYR A 122 -9.50 -14.20 -19.83
CA TYR A 122 -10.70 -14.13 -19.02
C TYR A 122 -11.94 -14.21 -19.92
N ASP A 123 -12.94 -14.93 -19.44
CA ASP A 123 -14.27 -15.07 -20.01
C ASP A 123 -15.26 -15.20 -18.85
N ASP A 124 -16.48 -14.69 -19.00
CA ASP A 124 -17.50 -14.71 -17.94
C ASP A 124 -17.84 -16.13 -17.46
N SER A 125 -17.62 -17.16 -18.29
CA SER A 125 -17.79 -18.55 -17.87
C SER A 125 -16.83 -18.98 -16.75
N PHE A 126 -15.75 -18.25 -16.50
CA PHE A 126 -14.81 -18.51 -15.40
C PHE A 126 -15.24 -17.88 -14.08
N ALA A 127 -16.22 -16.96 -14.08
CA ALA A 127 -16.58 -16.15 -12.91
C ALA A 127 -16.92 -16.99 -11.67
N ASP A 128 -17.74 -18.04 -11.83
CA ASP A 128 -18.12 -18.91 -10.72
C ASP A 128 -16.94 -19.74 -10.21
N GLU A 129 -16.10 -20.27 -11.12
CA GLU A 129 -14.91 -21.03 -10.73
C GLU A 129 -13.89 -20.17 -9.97
N ILE A 130 -13.69 -18.92 -10.38
CA ILE A 130 -12.80 -17.99 -9.71
C ILE A 130 -13.31 -17.68 -8.29
N LYS A 131 -14.61 -17.38 -8.13
CA LYS A 131 -15.23 -17.16 -6.80
C LYS A 131 -15.08 -18.37 -5.88
N ASP A 132 -15.35 -19.56 -6.40
CA ASP A 132 -15.20 -20.82 -5.65
C ASP A 132 -13.74 -21.08 -5.25
N THR A 133 -12.80 -20.76 -6.15
CA THR A 133 -11.36 -20.89 -5.86
C THR A 133 -10.94 -19.90 -4.77
N ILE A 134 -11.37 -18.63 -4.83
CA ILE A 134 -11.10 -17.64 -3.79
C ILE A 134 -11.59 -18.14 -2.42
N LYS A 135 -12.82 -18.64 -2.35
CA LYS A 135 -13.43 -19.13 -1.10
C LYS A 135 -12.71 -20.35 -0.57
N SER A 136 -12.48 -21.35 -1.41
CA SER A 136 -11.81 -22.58 -1.00
C SER A 136 -10.35 -22.36 -0.58
N GLU A 137 -9.62 -21.44 -1.21
CA GLU A 137 -8.28 -21.04 -0.75
C GLU A 137 -8.35 -20.27 0.59
N TYR A 138 -9.34 -19.40 0.76
CA TYR A 138 -9.50 -18.63 2.00
C TYR A 138 -9.82 -19.53 3.21
N GLU A 139 -10.61 -20.58 3.01
CA GLU A 139 -10.96 -21.54 4.07
C GLU A 139 -9.78 -22.40 4.55
N LYS A 140 -8.70 -22.49 3.78
CA LYS A 140 -7.46 -23.16 4.21
C LYS A 140 -6.71 -22.34 5.24
N ALA A 141 -6.00 -23.02 6.12
CA ALA A 141 -5.01 -22.38 6.97
C ALA A 141 -3.96 -21.68 6.10
N VAL A 142 -3.55 -20.46 6.48
CA VAL A 142 -2.61 -19.64 5.69
C VAL A 142 -1.32 -20.40 5.37
N ALA A 143 -0.81 -21.19 6.31
CA ALA A 143 0.41 -21.99 6.14
C ALA A 143 0.28 -23.12 5.08
N ASP A 144 -0.95 -23.55 4.78
CA ASP A 144 -1.22 -24.63 3.82
C ASP A 144 -1.56 -24.11 2.41
N ARG A 145 -1.70 -22.79 2.25
CA ARG A 145 -2.01 -22.18 0.95
C ARG A 145 -0.78 -22.19 0.06
N TYR A 146 -0.98 -22.57 -1.20
CA TYR A 146 0.06 -22.36 -2.19
C TYR A 146 0.23 -20.85 -2.44
N ASP A 147 1.47 -20.39 -2.44
CA ASP A 147 1.83 -19.02 -2.79
C ASP A 147 3.04 -19.04 -3.73
N ILE A 148 2.87 -18.50 -4.94
CA ILE A 148 3.92 -18.41 -5.95
C ILE A 148 5.11 -17.56 -5.48
N ALA A 149 4.90 -16.64 -4.53
CA ALA A 149 5.97 -15.83 -3.96
C ALA A 149 6.99 -16.65 -3.14
N ASN A 150 6.68 -17.90 -2.79
CA ASN A 150 7.65 -18.81 -2.19
C ASN A 150 8.67 -19.37 -3.22
N TYR A 151 8.37 -19.24 -4.52
CA TYR A 151 9.17 -19.79 -5.62
C TYR A 151 9.73 -18.71 -6.53
N VAL A 152 9.07 -17.55 -6.60
CA VAL A 152 9.45 -16.43 -7.45
C VAL A 152 9.60 -15.17 -6.60
N ASP A 153 10.67 -14.41 -6.84
CA ASP A 153 10.93 -13.17 -6.13
C ASP A 153 10.14 -11.99 -6.73
N PHE A 154 9.13 -11.53 -5.99
CA PHE A 154 8.30 -10.38 -6.34
C PHE A 154 8.83 -9.03 -5.82
N THR A 155 9.97 -9.00 -5.10
CA THR A 155 10.47 -7.76 -4.47
C THR A 155 10.91 -6.70 -5.47
N ASN A 156 11.42 -7.11 -6.63
CA ASN A 156 11.82 -6.21 -7.71
C ASN A 156 10.62 -5.72 -8.56
N ALA A 157 9.46 -6.36 -8.46
CA ALA A 157 8.23 -5.97 -9.16
C ALA A 157 7.40 -4.93 -8.38
N ALA A 158 7.75 -4.66 -7.12
CA ALA A 158 7.06 -3.73 -6.22
C ALA A 158 7.21 -2.24 -6.58
N GLY A 159 7.49 -1.92 -7.84
CA GLY A 159 7.49 -0.56 -8.38
C GLY A 159 6.09 0.02 -8.65
N SER A 160 5.01 -0.73 -8.43
CA SER A 160 3.64 -0.26 -8.72
C SER A 160 2.58 -0.74 -7.72
N VAL A 161 2.92 -0.86 -6.44
CA VAL A 161 1.87 -0.71 -5.41
C VAL A 161 1.64 0.78 -5.26
N THR A 162 0.43 1.24 -5.54
CA THR A 162 -0.02 2.61 -5.31
C THR A 162 0.03 2.91 -3.81
N GLU A 163 1.21 3.30 -3.34
CA GLU A 163 1.41 4.10 -2.13
C GLU A 163 0.84 5.50 -2.37
N ALA A 164 -0.48 5.59 -2.35
CA ALA A 164 -1.19 6.86 -2.25
C ALA A 164 -1.05 7.43 -0.83
N ALA A 165 0.16 7.53 -0.24
CA ALA A 165 0.42 8.28 0.99
C ALA A 165 1.90 8.51 1.38
N LYS A 166 2.81 8.99 0.51
CA LYS A 166 3.91 9.90 0.96
C LYS A 166 4.70 10.55 -0.17
N LYS A 167 4.17 11.63 -0.75
CA LYS A 167 5.00 12.63 -1.45
C LYS A 167 5.07 13.92 -0.63
N SER A 168 5.88 13.92 0.43
CA SER A 168 6.18 15.16 1.17
C SER A 168 7.51 15.16 1.93
N ASN A 169 8.57 14.48 1.45
CA ASN A 169 9.90 14.57 2.10
C ASN A 169 10.97 15.29 1.28
N ASP A 170 10.78 15.55 -0.01
CA ASP A 170 11.86 16.09 -0.85
C ASP A 170 12.15 17.58 -0.60
N ALA A 171 11.09 18.38 -0.43
CA ALA A 171 11.23 19.81 -0.08
C ALA A 171 11.81 20.01 1.33
N MET A 172 11.48 19.13 2.28
CA MET A 172 11.96 19.25 3.65
C MET A 172 13.44 18.89 3.79
N VAL A 173 13.91 17.88 3.04
CA VAL A 173 15.33 17.52 2.96
C VAL A 173 16.15 18.65 2.32
N LEU A 174 15.66 19.25 1.23
CA LEU A 174 16.31 20.41 0.61
C LEU A 174 16.38 21.61 1.56
N ILE A 175 15.32 21.90 2.32
CA ILE A 175 15.32 22.98 3.31
C ILE A 175 16.34 22.71 4.43
N ILE A 176 16.41 21.47 4.95
CA ILE A 176 17.41 21.11 5.97
C ILE A 176 18.83 21.29 5.45
N ILE A 177 19.12 20.87 4.22
CA ILE A 177 20.44 21.02 3.60
C ILE A 177 20.79 22.52 3.45
N LEU A 178 19.86 23.34 2.98
CA LEU A 178 20.08 24.78 2.84
C LEU A 178 20.33 25.47 4.19
N LEU A 179 19.58 25.10 5.24
CA LEU A 179 19.78 25.63 6.59
C LEU A 179 21.12 25.20 7.19
N ALA A 180 21.54 23.95 6.99
CA ALA A 180 22.83 23.47 7.44
C ALA A 180 23.99 24.22 6.76
N VAL A 181 23.92 24.42 5.44
CA VAL A 181 24.92 25.18 4.68
C VAL A 181 24.96 26.66 5.11
N ALA A 182 23.80 27.28 5.32
CA ALA A 182 23.71 28.66 5.83
C ALA A 182 24.30 28.80 7.25
N GLY A 183 24.06 27.82 8.12
CA GLY A 183 24.60 27.79 9.49
C GLY A 183 26.13 27.67 9.51
N ILE A 184 26.68 26.74 8.70
CA ILE A 184 28.14 26.54 8.60
C ILE A 184 28.82 27.80 8.04
N THR A 185 28.27 28.38 6.98
CA THR A 185 28.83 29.61 6.37
C THR A 185 28.77 30.80 7.33
N TYR A 186 27.65 30.99 8.05
CA TYR A 186 27.55 32.01 9.09
C TYR A 186 28.55 31.80 10.22
N GLY A 187 28.70 30.57 10.71
CA GLY A 187 29.67 30.23 11.77
C GLY A 187 31.11 30.58 11.37
N VAL A 188 31.52 30.25 10.14
CA VAL A 188 32.86 30.58 9.62
C VAL A 188 33.07 32.09 9.51
N VAL A 189 32.07 32.83 9.03
CA VAL A 189 32.15 34.31 8.90
C VAL A 189 32.18 34.98 10.28
N ALA A 190 31.32 34.55 11.21
CA ALA A 190 31.29 35.08 12.57
C ALA A 190 32.58 34.79 13.33
N ALA A 191 33.16 33.60 13.17
CA ALA A 191 34.46 33.24 13.74
C ALA A 191 35.59 34.14 13.18
N ARG A 192 35.59 34.46 11.88
CA ARG A 192 36.56 35.38 11.29
C ARG A 192 36.40 36.82 11.78
N LYS A 193 35.16 37.26 12.04
CA LYS A 193 34.87 38.64 12.48
C LYS A 193 35.21 38.88 13.96
N LYS A 194 35.34 37.83 14.76
CA LYS A 194 35.72 37.91 16.19
C LYS A 194 37.24 37.95 16.41
N THR A 195 38.03 37.71 15.36
CA THR A 195 39.51 37.67 15.40
C THR A 195 40.16 38.90 14.75
N VAL A 196 39.39 39.97 14.51
CA VAL A 196 39.88 41.29 14.07
C VAL A 196 39.50 42.34 15.11
#